data_AF-A0ABD5AZQ4-F1
#
_entry.id   AF-A0ABD5AZQ4-F1
#
_cell.length_a   1.000
_cell.length_b   1.000
_cell.length_c   1.000
_cell.angle_alpha   90.00
_cell.angle_beta   90.00
_cell.angle_gamma   90.00
#
_symmetry.space_group_name_H-M   'P 1'
#
loop_
_entity.id
_entity.type
_entity.pdbx_description
1 polymer ?
#
loop_
_entity_poly.entity_id
_entity_poly.type
_entity_poly.pdbx_seq_one_letter_code
_entity_poly.pdbx_strand_id
1 'polypeptide(L)'
;DDPIMESCGDCTICVDRCPTGALVGDGQLNSQKCISFLTQTKGYLQDEYRYKIGNRLYGCDTCQQVCPKNRGINTQHDDIVLEPEILKPRLVPLLQMSNKKFKSTYGHLAGAWRGKKPIQRNAIIALAHFKEESAIPELKEVA
;
A
#
# COMPACT_ATOMS: atom_id res chain seq x y z
N ASP A 1 -25.51 -23.23 -3.59
CA ASP A 1 -25.23 -21.91 -2.99
C ASP A 1 -26.19 -20.90 -3.53
N ASP A 2 -26.91 -20.24 -2.63
CA ASP A 2 -27.80 -19.12 -2.97
C ASP A 2 -27.02 -17.81 -2.92
N PRO A 3 -27.25 -16.88 -3.86
CA PRO A 3 -26.60 -15.58 -3.84
C PRO A 3 -27.02 -14.77 -2.61
N ILE A 4 -26.04 -14.23 -1.89
CA ILE A 4 -26.28 -13.31 -0.79
C ILE A 4 -26.63 -11.93 -1.35
N MET A 5 -27.70 -11.32 -0.83
CA MET A 5 -28.09 -9.96 -1.21
C MET A 5 -27.06 -8.92 -0.75
N GLU A 6 -26.94 -7.86 -1.55
CA GLU A 6 -26.14 -6.68 -1.19
C GLU A 6 -26.62 -6.09 0.15
N SER A 7 -25.67 -5.78 1.03
CA SER A 7 -25.96 -5.36 2.41
C SER A 7 -25.37 -3.99 2.79
N CYS A 8 -24.99 -3.21 1.78
CA CYS A 8 -24.47 -1.84 1.93
C CYS A 8 -25.58 -0.84 2.25
N GLY A 9 -26.80 -1.03 1.73
CA GLY A 9 -27.87 -0.03 1.81
C GLY A 9 -27.42 1.32 1.24
N ASP A 10 -27.75 2.42 1.90
CA ASP A 10 -27.36 3.78 1.48
C ASP A 10 -25.93 4.21 1.92
N CYS A 11 -25.09 3.27 2.40
CA CYS A 11 -23.76 3.58 2.93
C CYS A 11 -22.75 3.90 1.82
N THR A 12 -22.14 5.08 1.85
CA THR A 12 -21.11 5.54 0.88
C THR A 12 -19.71 5.72 1.47
N ILE A 13 -19.48 5.32 2.73
CA ILE A 13 -18.26 5.68 3.49
C ILE A 13 -16.97 5.29 2.76
N CYS A 14 -16.91 4.12 2.12
CA CYS A 14 -15.72 3.68 1.40
C CYS A 14 -15.43 4.54 0.15
N VAL A 15 -16.48 4.98 -0.55
CA VAL A 15 -16.40 5.89 -1.70
C VAL A 15 -15.86 7.24 -1.24
N ASP A 16 -16.48 7.80 -0.20
CA ASP A 16 -16.15 9.13 0.35
C ASP A 16 -14.72 9.20 0.93
N ARG A 17 -14.23 8.09 1.48
CA ARG A 17 -12.91 8.00 2.10
C ARG A 17 -11.81 7.51 1.16
N CYS A 18 -12.12 7.16 -0.08
CA CYS A 18 -11.12 6.77 -1.06
C CYS A 18 -10.17 7.95 -1.35
N PRO A 19 -8.86 7.88 -1.03
CA PRO A 19 -8.00 9.08 -1.05
C PRO A 19 -7.81 9.71 -2.44
N THR A 20 -8.06 8.93 -3.49
CA THR A 20 -7.90 9.29 -4.90
C THR A 20 -9.23 9.32 -5.66
N GLY A 21 -10.36 9.06 -5.00
CA GLY A 21 -11.66 8.92 -5.67
C GLY A 21 -11.67 7.79 -6.71
N ALA A 22 -10.94 6.70 -6.45
CA ALA A 22 -10.86 5.56 -7.36
C ALA A 22 -12.16 4.73 -7.36
N LEU A 23 -12.89 4.72 -6.24
CA LEU A 23 -14.23 4.12 -6.16
C LEU A 23 -15.24 5.14 -6.70
N VAL A 24 -16.01 4.76 -7.72
CA VAL A 24 -16.95 5.67 -8.40
C VAL A 24 -18.42 5.41 -8.04
N GLY A 25 -18.68 4.47 -7.13
CA GLY A 25 -20.04 4.01 -6.77
C GLY A 25 -20.37 2.65 -7.40
N ASP A 26 -21.45 2.02 -6.96
CA ASP A 26 -22.03 0.78 -7.54
C ASP A 26 -21.02 -0.36 -7.77
N GLY A 27 -20.08 -0.53 -6.83
CA GLY A 27 -19.03 -1.55 -6.93
C GLY A 27 -17.97 -1.30 -8.01
N GLN A 28 -17.98 -0.13 -8.68
CA GLN A 28 -17.05 0.18 -9.75
C GLN A 28 -15.75 0.83 -9.24
N LEU A 29 -14.63 0.41 -9.83
CA LEU A 29 -13.28 0.86 -9.48
C LEU A 29 -12.54 1.35 -10.73
N ASN A 30 -12.15 2.62 -10.72
CA ASN A 30 -11.12 3.11 -11.63
C ASN A 30 -9.73 2.69 -11.11
N SER A 31 -9.25 1.54 -11.59
CA SER A 31 -8.00 0.94 -11.14
C SER A 31 -6.77 1.83 -11.37
N GLN A 32 -6.77 2.66 -12.41
CA GLN A 32 -5.66 3.57 -12.72
C GLN A 32 -5.46 4.63 -11.63
N LYS A 33 -6.49 4.92 -10.82
CA LYS A 33 -6.43 5.84 -9.67
C LYS A 33 -6.25 5.12 -8.33
N CYS A 34 -6.39 3.79 -8.29
CA CYS A 34 -6.39 3.05 -7.04
C CYS A 34 -4.98 3.00 -6.43
N ILE A 35 -4.82 3.44 -5.17
CA ILE A 35 -3.50 3.39 -4.49
C ILE A 35 -2.93 1.96 -4.46
N SER A 36 -3.78 0.94 -4.29
CA SER A 36 -3.33 -0.46 -4.33
C SER A 36 -2.68 -0.81 -5.68
N PHE A 37 -3.24 -0.35 -6.79
CA PHE A 37 -2.63 -0.51 -8.12
C PHE A 37 -1.38 0.36 -8.28
N LEU A 38 -1.49 1.65 -7.93
CA LEU A 38 -0.43 2.64 -8.09
C LEU A 38 0.87 2.24 -7.38
N THR A 39 0.78 1.67 -6.16
CA THR A 39 1.95 1.19 -5.40
C THR A 39 2.71 0.06 -6.10
N GLN A 40 2.09 -0.66 -7.04
CA GLN A 40 2.65 -1.81 -7.74
C GLN A 40 3.19 -1.48 -9.15
N THR A 41 2.85 -0.29 -9.66
CA THR A 41 3.32 0.17 -10.98
C THR A 41 4.85 0.23 -11.03
N LYS A 42 5.41 -0.04 -12.20
CA LYS A 42 6.84 0.18 -12.48
C LYS A 42 7.01 1.58 -13.06
N GLY A 43 8.16 2.20 -12.83
CA GLY A 43 8.45 3.55 -13.28
C GLY A 43 7.97 4.62 -12.30
N TYR A 44 7.93 5.86 -12.78
CA TYR A 44 7.56 7.01 -11.96
C TYR A 44 6.06 7.01 -11.63
N LEU A 45 5.75 7.43 -10.40
CA LEU A 45 4.38 7.72 -10.00
C LEU A 45 4.05 9.15 -10.42
N GLN A 46 2.86 9.36 -11.00
CA GLN A 46 2.38 10.70 -11.37
C GLN A 46 2.30 11.59 -10.13
N ASP A 47 2.63 12.87 -10.30
CA ASP A 47 2.83 13.81 -9.18
C ASP A 47 1.58 13.96 -8.32
N GLU A 48 0.38 13.96 -8.94
CA GLU A 48 -0.90 14.03 -8.23
C GLU A 48 -1.10 12.91 -7.18
N TYR A 49 -0.51 11.73 -7.42
CA TYR A 49 -0.64 10.59 -6.50
C TYR A 49 0.47 10.53 -5.46
N ARG A 50 1.60 11.22 -5.65
CA ARG A 50 2.73 11.20 -4.69
C ARG A 50 2.30 11.71 -3.31
N TYR A 51 1.42 12.70 -3.28
CA TYR A 51 0.86 13.25 -2.03
C TYR A 51 -0.27 12.40 -1.43
N LYS A 52 -0.78 11.40 -2.14
CA LYS A 52 -1.95 10.58 -1.74
C LYS A 52 -1.57 9.22 -1.18
N ILE A 53 -0.41 8.66 -1.55
CA ILE A 53 -0.02 7.32 -1.09
C ILE A 53 0.45 7.29 0.38
N GLY A 54 0.91 8.43 0.92
CA GLY A 54 1.42 8.53 2.29
C GLY A 54 2.63 7.63 2.50
N ASN A 55 2.60 6.79 3.53
CA ASN A 55 3.65 5.82 3.85
C ASN A 55 3.39 4.39 3.32
N ARG A 56 2.43 4.22 2.39
CA ARG A 56 2.08 2.90 1.86
C ARG A 56 3.14 2.41 0.87
N LEU A 57 3.81 1.32 1.23
CA LEU A 57 4.81 0.68 0.37
C LEU A 57 4.18 -0.29 -0.65
N TYR A 58 3.06 -0.92 -0.27
CA TYR A 58 2.32 -1.87 -1.09
C TYR A 58 0.86 -1.90 -0.64
N GLY A 59 -0.08 -1.89 -1.58
CA GLY A 59 -1.51 -2.01 -1.28
C GLY A 59 -2.13 -0.75 -0.67
N CYS A 60 -3.42 -0.85 -0.35
CA CYS A 60 -4.19 0.16 0.36
C CYS A 60 -5.45 -0.46 0.97
N ASP A 61 -5.61 -0.36 2.29
CA ASP A 61 -6.77 -0.92 2.99
C ASP A 61 -7.80 0.13 3.40
N THR A 62 -7.64 1.38 2.99
CA THR A 62 -8.50 2.49 3.48
C THR A 62 -9.99 2.21 3.28
N CYS A 63 -10.42 1.68 2.12
CA CYS A 63 -11.83 1.36 1.88
C CYS A 63 -12.36 0.23 2.77
N GLN A 64 -11.50 -0.71 3.18
CA GLN A 64 -11.88 -1.80 4.09
C GLN A 64 -11.86 -1.36 5.56
N GLN A 65 -10.86 -0.56 5.95
CA GLN A 65 -10.66 -0.11 7.33
C GLN A 65 -11.77 0.84 7.80
N VAL A 66 -12.36 1.61 6.88
CA VAL A 66 -13.50 2.49 7.20
C VAL A 66 -14.85 1.78 7.13
N CYS A 67 -14.90 0.54 6.63
CA CYS A 67 -16.16 -0.18 6.43
C CYS A 67 -16.78 -0.58 7.79
N PRO A 68 -18.04 -0.18 8.08
CA PRO A 68 -18.70 -0.56 9.33
C PRO A 68 -18.81 -2.08 9.52
N LYS A 69 -18.90 -2.86 8.43
CA LYS A 69 -19.01 -4.32 8.48
C LYS A 69 -17.73 -5.00 8.97
N ASN A 70 -16.57 -4.33 8.88
CA ASN A 70 -15.29 -4.86 9.38
C ASN A 70 -15.00 -4.44 10.82
N ARG A 71 -15.89 -3.67 11.46
CA ARG A 71 -15.65 -3.16 12.82
C ARG A 71 -15.63 -4.31 13.83
N GLY A 72 -14.53 -4.40 14.58
CA GLY A 72 -14.37 -5.42 15.63
C GLY A 72 -14.02 -6.81 15.11
N ILE A 73 -13.81 -6.97 13.79
CA ILE A 73 -13.39 -8.23 13.20
C ILE A 73 -11.86 -8.27 13.17
N ASN A 74 -11.29 -9.28 13.80
CA ASN A 74 -9.86 -9.61 13.73
C ASN A 74 -9.72 -11.11 13.51
N THR A 75 -9.54 -11.51 12.26
CA THR A 75 -9.40 -12.92 11.89
C THR A 75 -7.96 -13.37 12.10
N GLN A 76 -7.78 -14.46 12.82
CA GLN A 76 -6.50 -15.14 12.96
C GLN A 76 -6.52 -16.42 12.14
N HIS A 77 -5.40 -16.71 11.50
CA HIS A 77 -5.19 -17.92 10.73
C HIS A 77 -3.86 -18.53 11.15
N ASP A 78 -3.86 -19.81 11.50
CA ASP A 78 -2.68 -20.50 12.05
C ASP A 78 -1.51 -20.57 11.05
N ASP A 79 -1.80 -20.45 9.75
CA ASP A 79 -0.84 -20.43 8.66
C ASP A 79 -0.27 -19.03 8.35
N ILE A 80 -0.77 -17.98 9.01
CA ILE A 80 -0.28 -16.60 8.81
C ILE A 80 0.57 -16.17 10.01
N VAL A 81 1.89 -16.13 9.79
CA VAL A 81 2.84 -15.56 10.75
C VAL A 81 3.02 -14.07 10.45
N LEU A 82 2.68 -13.22 11.41
CA LEU A 82 2.89 -11.78 11.32
C LEU A 82 4.27 -11.41 11.88
N GLU A 83 5.17 -10.95 11.02
CA GLU A 83 6.50 -10.45 11.40
C GLU A 83 6.52 -8.92 11.32
N PRO A 84 6.35 -8.18 12.45
CA PRO A 84 6.13 -6.73 12.42
C PRO A 84 7.26 -5.95 11.74
N GLU A 85 8.51 -6.36 11.93
CA GLU A 85 9.69 -5.73 11.30
C GLU A 85 9.71 -5.91 9.77
N ILE A 86 9.09 -6.97 9.25
CA ILE A 86 8.94 -7.20 7.82
C ILE A 86 7.71 -6.45 7.28
N LEU A 87 6.60 -6.46 8.02
CA LEU A 87 5.34 -5.84 7.61
C LEU A 87 5.35 -4.30 7.72
N LYS A 88 6.18 -3.76 8.62
CA LYS A 88 6.36 -2.32 8.83
C LYS A 88 7.87 -1.96 8.84
N PRO A 89 8.55 -2.11 7.69
CA PRO A 89 10.00 -1.97 7.63
C PRO A 89 10.44 -0.51 7.76
N ARG A 90 11.67 -0.31 8.25
CA ARG A 90 12.33 1.00 8.23
C ARG A 90 12.60 1.43 6.78
N LEU A 91 12.30 2.70 6.47
CA LEU A 91 12.34 3.21 5.08
C LEU A 91 13.76 3.35 4.53
N VAL A 92 14.70 3.95 5.29
CA VAL A 92 16.07 4.19 4.82
C VAL A 92 16.81 2.89 4.49
N PRO A 93 16.78 1.82 5.33
CA PRO A 93 17.39 0.54 4.98
C PRO A 93 16.86 -0.11 3.70
N LEU A 94 15.61 0.16 3.31
CA LEU A 94 15.06 -0.36 2.04
C LEU A 94 15.77 0.24 0.82
N LEU A 95 16.23 1.49 0.89
CA LEU A 95 16.86 2.19 -0.23
C LEU A 95 18.14 1.50 -0.70
N GLN A 96 18.93 1.01 0.25
CA GLN A 96 20.23 0.37 0.02
C GLN A 96 20.16 -1.16 -0.12
N MET A 97 18.96 -1.74 -0.11
CA MET A 97 18.80 -3.19 -0.10
C MET A 97 19.18 -3.82 -1.44
N SER A 98 20.06 -4.83 -1.41
CA SER A 98 20.41 -5.62 -2.60
C SER A 98 19.26 -6.53 -3.06
N ASN A 99 19.28 -6.96 -4.33
CA ASN A 99 18.28 -7.92 -4.84
C ASN A 99 18.30 -9.23 -4.03
N LYS A 100 19.49 -9.73 -3.67
CA LYS A 100 19.66 -10.94 -2.86
C LYS A 100 19.01 -10.77 -1.48
N LYS A 101 19.31 -9.66 -0.79
CA LYS A 101 18.75 -9.39 0.54
C LYS A 101 17.24 -9.21 0.49
N PHE A 102 16.72 -8.46 -0.49
CA PHE A 102 15.29 -8.29 -0.68
C PHE A 102 14.56 -9.62 -0.89
N LYS A 103 15.09 -10.48 -1.76
CA LYS A 103 14.50 -11.81 -2.02
C LYS A 103 14.52 -12.69 -0.77
N SER A 104 15.61 -12.71 -0.01
CA SER A 104 15.69 -13.49 1.23
C SER A 104 14.76 -12.98 2.33
N THR A 105 14.51 -11.67 2.39
CA THR A 105 13.70 -11.06 3.46
C THR A 105 12.21 -11.01 3.13
N TYR A 106 11.85 -10.60 1.91
CA TYR A 106 10.45 -10.36 1.53
C TYR A 106 9.91 -11.35 0.50
N GLY A 107 10.75 -12.23 -0.06
CA GLY A 107 10.39 -13.05 -1.23
C GLY A 107 9.25 -14.04 -1.01
N HIS A 108 8.90 -14.35 0.24
CA HIS A 108 7.77 -15.20 0.60
C HIS A 108 6.43 -14.41 0.68
N LEU A 109 6.47 -13.07 0.69
CA LEU A 109 5.29 -12.23 0.74
C LEU A 109 4.73 -11.96 -0.66
N ALA A 110 3.41 -11.89 -0.78
CA ALA A 110 2.74 -11.51 -2.01
C ALA A 110 3.24 -10.16 -2.56
N GLY A 111 3.53 -9.19 -1.67
CA GLY A 111 4.03 -7.87 -2.06
C GLY A 111 5.37 -7.85 -2.81
N ALA A 112 6.15 -8.93 -2.74
CA ALA A 112 7.45 -9.03 -3.41
C ALA A 112 7.36 -9.40 -4.90
N TRP A 113 6.17 -9.71 -5.44
CA TRP A 113 6.00 -10.23 -6.80
C TRP A 113 6.53 -9.32 -7.92
N ARG A 114 6.60 -8.00 -7.69
CA ARG A 114 7.17 -7.01 -8.63
C ARG A 114 8.64 -6.68 -8.38
N GLY A 115 9.26 -7.33 -7.41
CA GLY A 115 10.61 -7.03 -6.93
C GLY A 115 10.69 -5.71 -6.15
N LYS A 116 11.90 -5.31 -5.80
CA LYS A 116 12.14 -4.20 -4.86
C LYS A 116 11.88 -2.80 -5.40
N LYS A 117 11.94 -2.59 -6.73
CA LYS A 117 11.92 -1.24 -7.31
C LYS A 117 10.65 -0.43 -6.97
N PRO A 118 9.42 -0.96 -7.12
CA PRO A 118 8.22 -0.21 -6.71
C PRO A 118 8.20 0.11 -5.21
N ILE A 119 8.62 -0.84 -4.37
CA ILE A 119 8.70 -0.65 -2.92
C ILE A 119 9.73 0.43 -2.55
N GLN A 120 10.92 0.42 -3.16
CA GLN A 120 11.95 1.44 -2.96
C GLN A 120 11.46 2.82 -3.41
N ARG A 121 10.81 2.92 -4.58
CA ARG A 121 10.16 4.16 -5.04
C ARG A 121 9.14 4.67 -4.01
N ASN A 122 8.29 3.79 -3.50
CA ASN A 122 7.28 4.17 -2.52
C ASN A 122 7.90 4.56 -1.18
N ALA A 123 9.03 3.96 -0.79
CA ALA A 123 9.79 4.36 0.40
C ALA A 123 10.37 5.77 0.26
N ILE A 124 10.87 6.15 -0.92
CA ILE A 124 11.32 7.52 -1.21
C ILE A 124 10.15 8.51 -1.07
N ILE A 125 8.99 8.18 -1.65
CA ILE A 125 7.79 9.03 -1.55
C ILE A 125 7.33 9.13 -0.09
N ALA A 126 7.40 8.05 0.69
CA ALA A 126 7.06 8.04 2.10
C ALA A 126 8.01 8.92 2.94
N LEU A 127 9.32 8.88 2.67
CA LEU A 127 10.29 9.76 3.32
C LEU A 127 10.01 11.24 3.00
N ALA A 128 9.66 11.54 1.75
CA ALA A 128 9.24 12.89 1.35
C ALA A 128 7.93 13.32 2.02
N HIS A 129 6.96 12.41 2.16
CA HIS A 129 5.70 12.65 2.88
C HIS A 129 5.94 13.08 4.33
N PHE A 130 6.90 12.45 5.02
CA PHE A 130 7.28 12.81 6.38
C PHE A 130 8.24 13.99 6.47
N LYS A 131 8.76 14.49 5.34
CA LYS A 131 9.82 15.50 5.29
C LYS A 131 11.05 15.07 6.11
N GLU A 132 11.45 13.81 5.96
CA GLU A 132 12.53 13.21 6.74
C GLU A 132 13.90 13.74 6.29
N GLU A 133 14.38 14.81 6.93
CA GLU A 133 15.66 15.45 6.58
C GLU A 133 16.86 14.53 6.81
N SER A 134 16.80 13.64 7.80
CA SER A 134 17.90 12.71 8.09
C SER A 134 18.17 11.72 6.96
N ALA A 135 17.20 11.50 6.06
CA ALA A 135 17.34 10.61 4.91
C ALA A 135 17.93 11.31 3.66
N ILE A 136 18.15 12.63 3.69
CA ILE A 136 18.70 13.38 2.55
C ILE A 136 20.03 12.81 2.04
N PRO A 137 21.01 12.44 2.88
CA PRO A 137 22.26 11.84 2.41
C PRO A 137 22.02 10.57 1.59
N GLU A 138 21.20 9.65 2.09
CA GLU A 138 20.89 8.40 1.38
C GLU A 138 20.09 8.64 0.11
N LEU A 139 19.16 9.61 0.11
CA LEU A 139 18.37 9.96 -1.08
C LEU A 139 19.24 10.47 -2.23
N LYS A 140 20.33 11.19 -1.93
CA LYS A 140 21.28 11.66 -2.96
C LYS A 140 22.05 10.52 -3.63
N GLU A 141 22.25 9.40 -2.94
CA GLU A 141 23.00 8.24 -3.46
C GLU A 141 22.13 7.33 -4.36
N VAL A 142 20.81 7.39 -4.23
CA VAL A 142 19.85 6.56 -5.03
C VAL A 142 19.15 7.32 -6.15
N ALA A 143 19.27 8.66 -6.19
CA ALA A 143 18.76 9.50 -7.27
C ALA A 143 19.61 9.38 -8.54
#